data_AF-A0A6C0ANM5-F1
#
_entry.id   AF-A0A6C0ANM5-F1
#
_cell.length_a   1.000
_cell.length_b   1.000
_cell.length_c   1.000
_cell.angle_alpha   90.00
_cell.angle_beta   90.00
_cell.angle_gamma   90.00
#
_symmetry.space_group_name_H-M   'P 1'
#
loop_
_entity.id
_entity.type
_entity.pdbx_description
1 polymer ?
#
loop_
_entity_poly.entity_id
_entity_poly.type
_entity_poly.pdbx_seq_one_letter_code
_entity_poly.pdbx_strand_id
1 'polypeptide(L)'
;MSVFTQLYNKIQYQISKLLNDPDADEHAQQVEAQAQQDAESKKRLDAANTQADADATVRTEVDKSTEDLNERSQFKPARAVSNIASGVLSVFKALIFIVLILYGGHLAANEAIGYNTPFRILSFIYGSLFFWWVIPRTLLRKYYYKMEIPYYGLFPLTTYTPAEGLEQIFYGPFCYNENANSGAAKEAVISLYKNGFTLSKGLAKATAAVAVTAPQFIKSYPQVPQIPYIYPQGPQAPQGPQAPQAPQAPQAPQAPPQAPQAPPQAPQAPPQAPQAPQAPQAPPQAPQAPPQAPQAAKPSTRKTP
;
A
#
# COMPACT_ATOMS: atom_id res chain seq x y z
N MET A 1 80.06 -1.77 87.13
CA MET A 1 79.79 -2.12 85.71
C MET A 1 78.52 -1.40 85.28
N SER A 2 78.53 -0.79 84.09
CA SER A 2 77.58 0.25 83.67
C SER A 2 76.22 -0.33 83.24
N VAL A 3 75.14 0.26 83.75
CA VAL A 3 73.72 -0.04 83.41
C VAL A 3 73.44 0.02 81.90
N PHE A 4 74.24 0.82 81.17
CA PHE A 4 74.13 0.95 79.71
C PHE A 4 74.45 -0.35 78.95
N THR A 5 75.35 -1.19 79.46
CA THR A 5 75.72 -2.45 78.78
C THR A 5 74.60 -3.49 78.87
N GLN A 6 73.86 -3.53 79.98
CA GLN A 6 72.71 -4.43 80.13
C GLN A 6 71.55 -4.01 79.24
N LEU A 7 71.32 -2.70 79.09
CA LEU A 7 70.28 -2.18 78.21
C LEU A 7 70.58 -2.49 76.73
N TYR A 8 71.84 -2.32 76.30
CA TYR A 8 72.25 -2.62 74.94
C TYR A 8 72.07 -4.10 74.57
N ASN A 9 72.48 -5.01 75.46
CA ASN A 9 72.33 -6.46 75.22
C ASN A 9 70.85 -6.90 75.21
N LYS A 10 69.99 -6.27 76.02
CA LYS A 10 68.56 -6.57 76.05
C LYS A 10 67.86 -6.12 74.76
N ILE A 11 68.23 -4.96 74.22
CA ILE A 11 67.70 -4.46 72.95
C ILE A 11 68.16 -5.35 71.78
N GLN A 12 69.44 -5.70 71.73
CA GLN A 12 69.98 -6.59 70.69
C GLN A 12 69.30 -7.98 70.71
N TYR A 13 69.03 -8.54 71.89
CA TYR A 13 68.34 -9.82 72.01
C TYR A 13 66.88 -9.78 71.55
N GLN A 14 66.16 -8.69 71.80
CA GLN A 14 64.78 -8.56 71.32
C GLN A 14 64.71 -8.32 69.81
N ILE A 15 65.66 -7.59 69.24
CA ILE A 15 65.76 -7.39 67.80
C ILE A 15 66.11 -8.71 67.10
N SER A 16 67.08 -9.48 67.61
CA SER A 16 67.44 -10.76 67.00
C SER A 16 66.35 -11.82 67.12
N LYS A 17 65.57 -11.82 68.21
CA LYS A 17 64.42 -12.73 68.37
C LYS A 17 63.29 -12.41 67.38
N LEU A 18 63.02 -11.12 67.13
CA LEU A 18 61.95 -10.71 66.21
C LEU A 18 62.30 -10.96 64.73
N LEU A 19 63.59 -11.00 64.38
CA LEU A 19 64.06 -11.20 63.00
C LEU A 19 64.33 -12.66 62.63
N ASN A 20 64.33 -13.59 63.59
CA ASN A 20 64.68 -15.01 63.37
C ASN A 20 63.64 -15.98 63.97
N ASP A 21 62.38 -15.57 64.16
CA ASP A 21 61.32 -16.49 64.62
C ASP A 21 60.78 -17.30 63.42
N PRO A 22 61.14 -18.59 63.26
CA PRO A 22 60.71 -19.44 62.14
C PRO A 22 59.18 -19.68 62.13
N ASP A 23 58.51 -19.47 63.26
CA ASP A 23 57.06 -19.62 63.41
C ASP A 23 56.27 -18.55 62.64
N ALA A 24 56.88 -17.39 62.33
CA ALA A 24 56.25 -16.34 61.53
C ALA A 24 56.11 -16.75 60.05
N ASP A 25 57.11 -17.48 59.52
CA ASP A 25 57.10 -17.95 58.14
C ASP A 25 56.13 -19.14 57.95
N GLU A 26 56.01 -20.03 58.94
CA GLU A 26 55.02 -21.12 58.91
C GLU A 26 53.58 -20.59 58.94
N HIS A 27 53.30 -19.57 59.77
CA HIS A 27 51.98 -18.96 59.81
C HIS A 27 51.65 -18.20 58.52
N ALA A 28 52.64 -17.57 57.88
CA ALA A 28 52.47 -16.95 56.57
C ALA A 28 52.11 -18.00 55.50
N GLN A 29 52.81 -19.15 55.48
CA GLN A 29 52.52 -20.25 54.55
C GLN A 29 51.13 -20.88 54.79
N GLN A 30 50.70 -21.04 56.04
CA GLN A 30 49.37 -21.56 56.34
C GLN A 30 48.25 -20.61 55.88
N VAL A 31 48.42 -19.30 56.07
CA VAL A 31 47.46 -18.30 55.61
C VAL A 31 47.38 -18.29 54.08
N GLU A 32 48.51 -18.43 53.38
CA GLU A 32 48.53 -18.54 51.92
C GLU A 32 47.88 -19.84 51.42
N ALA A 33 48.14 -20.98 52.08
CA ALA A 33 47.52 -22.25 51.75
C ALA A 33 46.00 -22.23 51.97
N GLN A 34 45.55 -21.59 53.05
CA GLN A 34 44.12 -21.42 53.33
C GLN A 34 43.46 -20.48 52.32
N ALA A 35 44.11 -19.37 51.97
CA ALA A 35 43.63 -18.47 50.93
C ALA A 35 43.52 -19.15 49.55
N GLN A 36 44.41 -20.08 49.23
CA GLN A 36 44.32 -20.89 48.00
C GLN A 36 43.14 -21.86 48.02
N GLN A 37 42.88 -22.53 49.14
CA GLN A 37 41.71 -23.41 49.30
C GLN A 37 40.38 -22.65 49.23
N ASP A 38 40.32 -21.48 49.84
CA ASP A 38 39.14 -20.59 49.78
C ASP A 38 38.91 -20.06 48.37
N ALA A 39 39.98 -19.74 47.64
CA ALA A 39 39.89 -19.33 46.23
C ALA A 39 39.42 -20.49 45.32
N GLU A 40 39.86 -21.72 45.57
CA GLU A 40 39.43 -22.89 44.80
C GLU A 40 37.98 -23.26 45.09
N SER A 41 37.57 -23.26 46.35
CA SER A 41 36.18 -23.55 46.73
C SER A 41 35.21 -22.54 46.13
N LYS A 42 35.58 -21.25 46.10
CA LYS A 42 34.80 -20.21 45.43
C LYS A 42 34.67 -20.45 43.93
N LYS A 43 35.76 -20.81 43.25
CA LYS A 43 35.72 -21.15 41.80
C LYS A 43 34.81 -22.34 41.52
N ARG A 44 34.83 -23.38 42.37
CA ARG A 44 33.96 -24.55 42.22
C ARG A 44 32.49 -24.19 42.45
N LEU A 45 32.21 -23.32 43.43
CA LEU A 45 30.87 -22.81 43.68
C LEU A 45 30.34 -21.98 42.51
N ASP A 46 31.16 -21.07 41.96
CA ASP A 46 30.78 -20.24 40.82
C ASP A 46 30.55 -21.09 39.55
N ALA A 47 31.38 -22.12 39.32
CA ALA A 47 31.19 -23.07 38.23
C ALA A 47 29.90 -23.90 38.40
N ALA A 48 29.61 -24.37 39.62
CA ALA A 48 28.40 -25.12 39.92
C ALA A 48 27.14 -24.27 39.75
N ASN A 49 27.17 -23.01 40.19
CA ASN A 49 26.06 -22.07 39.99
C ASN A 49 25.85 -21.76 38.52
N THR A 50 26.93 -21.54 37.76
CA THR A 50 26.86 -21.30 36.30
C THR A 50 26.24 -22.50 35.57
N GLN A 51 26.59 -23.72 35.98
CA GLN A 51 26.02 -24.93 35.40
C GLN A 51 24.54 -25.12 35.79
N ALA A 52 24.17 -24.82 37.04
CA ALA A 52 22.78 -24.86 37.49
C ALA A 52 21.90 -23.85 36.74
N ASP A 53 22.41 -22.64 36.47
CA ASP A 53 21.71 -21.61 35.70
C ASP A 53 21.54 -22.02 34.22
N ALA A 54 22.57 -22.64 33.64
CA ALA A 54 22.49 -23.20 32.29
C ALA A 54 21.43 -24.31 32.20
N ASP A 55 21.44 -25.25 33.15
CA ASP A 55 20.46 -26.34 33.21
C ASP A 55 19.03 -25.84 33.46
N ALA A 56 18.86 -24.80 34.29
CA ALA A 56 17.56 -24.15 34.51
C ALA A 56 17.03 -23.48 33.23
N THR A 57 17.91 -22.86 32.46
CA THR A 57 17.55 -22.24 31.17
C THR A 57 17.12 -23.29 30.15
N VAL A 58 17.88 -24.38 30.03
CA VAL A 58 17.54 -25.51 29.14
C VAL A 58 16.20 -26.15 29.52
N ARG A 59 15.95 -26.38 30.83
CA ARG A 59 14.66 -26.89 31.29
C ARG A 59 13.51 -25.96 30.93
N THR A 60 13.69 -24.65 31.08
CA THR A 60 12.68 -23.66 30.71
C THR A 60 12.39 -23.67 29.20
N GLU A 61 13.40 -23.85 28.35
CA GLU A 61 13.21 -23.97 26.89
C GLU A 61 12.53 -25.28 26.50
N VAL A 62 12.88 -26.39 27.15
CA VAL A 62 12.25 -27.70 26.94
C VAL A 62 10.78 -27.65 27.38
N ASP A 63 10.47 -27.05 28.53
CA ASP A 63 9.11 -26.92 29.03
C ASP A 63 8.24 -26.08 28.07
N LYS A 64 8.75 -24.93 27.59
CA LYS A 64 8.06 -24.11 26.57
C LYS A 64 7.84 -24.86 25.26
N SER A 65 8.84 -25.62 24.81
CA SER A 65 8.74 -26.39 23.58
C SER A 65 7.74 -27.55 23.73
N THR A 66 7.69 -28.16 24.90
CA THR A 66 6.74 -29.23 25.23
C THR A 66 5.31 -28.67 25.34
N GLU A 67 5.15 -27.47 25.89
CA GLU A 67 3.88 -26.77 25.96
C GLU A 67 3.37 -26.36 24.57
N ASP A 68 4.23 -25.85 23.67
CA ASP A 68 3.87 -25.54 22.27
C ASP A 68 3.48 -26.82 21.50
N LEU A 69 4.21 -27.93 21.70
CA LEU A 69 3.86 -29.22 21.11
C LEU A 69 2.51 -29.75 21.62
N ASN A 70 2.22 -29.56 22.90
CA ASN A 70 0.95 -29.97 23.51
C ASN A 70 -0.22 -29.06 23.10
N GLU A 71 0.03 -27.76 22.91
CA GLU A 71 -0.94 -26.83 22.34
C GLU A 71 -1.26 -27.13 20.88
N ARG A 72 -0.27 -27.58 20.10
CA ARG A 72 -0.45 -27.99 18.69
C ARG A 72 -1.15 -29.35 18.55
N SER A 73 -0.95 -30.27 19.51
CA SER A 73 -1.56 -31.61 19.47
C SER A 73 -3.02 -31.61 19.91
N GLN A 74 -3.44 -30.67 20.76
CA GLN A 74 -4.86 -30.50 21.09
C GLN A 74 -5.60 -29.75 19.97
N PHE A 75 -6.21 -30.53 19.08
CA PHE A 75 -7.13 -30.01 18.09
C PHE A 75 -8.31 -29.34 18.82
N LYS A 76 -8.29 -28.01 18.93
CA LYS A 76 -9.38 -27.21 19.50
C LYS A 76 -10.35 -26.85 18.36
N PRO A 77 -11.46 -27.58 18.16
CA PRO A 77 -12.39 -27.33 17.04
C PRO A 77 -12.92 -25.89 17.02
N ALA A 78 -13.01 -25.22 18.17
CA ALA A 78 -13.37 -23.81 18.26
C ALA A 78 -12.35 -22.87 17.55
N ARG A 79 -11.03 -23.15 17.63
CA ARG A 79 -10.00 -22.37 16.91
C ARG A 79 -10.07 -22.60 15.39
N ALA A 80 -10.39 -23.82 14.96
CA ALA A 80 -10.56 -24.13 13.54
C ALA A 80 -11.75 -23.36 12.93
N VAL A 81 -12.89 -23.32 13.63
CA VAL A 81 -14.08 -22.58 13.19
C VAL A 81 -13.84 -21.07 13.16
N SER A 82 -13.16 -20.49 14.16
CA SER A 82 -12.86 -19.05 14.16
C SER A 82 -11.96 -18.64 13.01
N ASN A 83 -10.98 -19.48 12.67
CA ASN A 83 -10.05 -19.20 11.57
C ASN A 83 -10.78 -19.24 10.22
N ILE A 84 -11.65 -20.24 10.00
CA ILE A 84 -12.49 -20.34 8.80
C ILE A 84 -13.45 -19.14 8.69
N ALA A 85 -14.13 -18.78 9.80
CA ALA A 85 -15.05 -17.65 9.82
C ALA A 85 -14.33 -16.32 9.51
N SER A 86 -13.13 -16.13 10.04
CA SER A 86 -12.32 -14.94 9.75
C SER A 86 -11.89 -14.87 8.27
N GLY A 87 -11.55 -16.01 7.67
CA GLY A 87 -11.24 -16.12 6.25
C GLY A 87 -12.43 -15.76 5.36
N VAL A 88 -13.60 -16.35 5.62
CA VAL A 88 -14.85 -16.06 4.87
C VAL A 88 -15.23 -14.58 5.00
N LEU A 89 -15.15 -14.03 6.21
CA LEU A 89 -15.46 -12.61 6.44
C LEU A 89 -14.48 -11.69 5.73
N SER A 90 -13.19 -12.06 5.64
CA SER A 90 -12.18 -11.32 4.91
C SER A 90 -12.49 -11.27 3.40
N VAL A 91 -12.83 -12.41 2.80
CA VAL A 91 -13.24 -12.48 1.39
C VAL A 91 -14.50 -11.63 1.14
N PHE A 92 -15.50 -11.73 2.03
CA PHE A 92 -16.73 -10.95 1.90
C PHE A 92 -16.47 -9.44 2.00
N LYS A 93 -15.61 -9.01 2.93
CA LYS A 93 -15.18 -7.60 3.03
C LYS A 93 -14.48 -7.13 1.76
N ALA A 94 -13.59 -7.94 1.20
CA ALA A 94 -12.90 -7.62 -0.05
C ALA A 94 -13.89 -7.47 -1.22
N LEU A 95 -14.88 -8.37 -1.33
CA LEU A 95 -15.94 -8.28 -2.34
C LEU A 95 -16.78 -6.99 -2.19
N ILE A 96 -17.21 -6.64 -0.98
CA ILE A 96 -17.91 -5.38 -0.72
C ILE A 96 -17.05 -4.19 -1.17
N PHE A 97 -15.77 -4.21 -0.83
CA PHE A 97 -14.86 -3.12 -1.18
C PHE A 97 -14.71 -2.96 -2.70
N ILE A 98 -14.58 -4.08 -3.43
CA ILE A 98 -14.56 -4.09 -4.91
C ILE A 98 -15.85 -3.51 -5.48
N VAL A 99 -17.02 -3.92 -4.95
CA VAL A 99 -18.32 -3.40 -5.38
C VAL A 99 -18.42 -1.89 -5.15
N LEU A 100 -17.95 -1.38 -4.00
CA LEU A 100 -17.95 0.05 -3.71
C LEU A 100 -17.01 0.84 -4.64
N ILE A 101 -15.82 0.31 -4.94
CA ILE A 101 -14.90 0.91 -5.91
C ILE A 101 -15.57 1.01 -7.29
N LEU A 102 -16.11 -0.10 -7.79
CA LEU A 102 -16.78 -0.14 -9.09
C LEU A 102 -17.98 0.79 -9.13
N TYR A 103 -18.74 0.86 -8.03
CA TYR A 103 -19.88 1.76 -7.91
C TYR A 103 -19.46 3.24 -7.94
N GLY A 104 -18.37 3.61 -7.26
CA GLY A 104 -17.81 4.96 -7.31
C GLY A 104 -17.37 5.34 -8.73
N GLY A 105 -16.68 4.43 -9.44
CA GLY A 105 -16.29 4.62 -10.83
C GLY A 105 -17.49 4.78 -11.76
N HIS A 106 -18.48 3.90 -11.61
CA HIS A 106 -19.74 3.94 -12.35
C HIS A 106 -20.45 5.30 -12.20
N LEU A 107 -20.60 5.82 -10.97
CA LEU A 107 -21.23 7.11 -10.73
C LEU A 107 -20.50 8.26 -11.46
N ALA A 108 -19.17 8.31 -11.34
CA ALA A 108 -18.37 9.35 -11.98
C ALA A 108 -18.42 9.27 -13.52
N ALA A 109 -18.44 8.06 -14.09
CA ALA A 109 -18.58 7.87 -15.54
C ALA A 109 -19.94 8.34 -16.07
N ASN A 110 -21.02 8.10 -15.30
CA ASN A 110 -22.36 8.54 -15.66
C ASN A 110 -22.52 10.07 -15.55
N GLU A 111 -21.90 10.71 -14.55
CA GLU A 111 -21.84 12.18 -14.50
C GLU A 111 -21.09 12.77 -15.70
N ALA A 112 -20.11 12.06 -16.25
CA ALA A 112 -19.31 12.48 -17.39
C ALA A 112 -19.92 12.16 -18.78
N ILE A 113 -21.21 11.83 -18.86
CA ILE A 113 -21.85 11.38 -20.12
C ILE A 113 -21.74 12.42 -21.26
N GLY A 114 -21.69 13.71 -20.94
CA GLY A 114 -21.57 14.78 -21.94
C GLY A 114 -20.20 14.83 -22.63
N TYR A 115 -19.19 14.17 -22.07
CA TYR A 115 -17.81 14.20 -22.56
C TYR A 115 -17.49 13.03 -23.49
N ASN A 116 -16.37 13.15 -24.21
CA ASN A 116 -15.84 12.09 -25.09
C ASN A 116 -15.49 10.82 -24.30
N THR A 117 -15.58 9.66 -24.95
CA THR A 117 -15.28 8.34 -24.37
C THR A 117 -13.99 8.25 -23.54
N PRO A 118 -12.82 8.76 -23.98
CA PRO A 118 -11.60 8.72 -23.14
C PRO A 118 -11.76 9.48 -21.81
N PHE A 119 -12.49 10.59 -21.80
CA PHE A 119 -12.75 11.35 -20.58
C PHE A 119 -13.68 10.58 -19.62
N ARG A 120 -14.61 9.79 -20.15
CA ARG A 120 -15.47 8.91 -19.34
C ARG A 120 -14.67 7.79 -18.69
N ILE A 121 -13.72 7.20 -19.41
CA ILE A 121 -12.79 6.21 -18.88
C ILE A 121 -11.96 6.83 -17.75
N LEU A 122 -11.42 8.02 -17.98
CA LEU A 122 -10.67 8.74 -16.95
C LEU A 122 -11.54 9.05 -15.72
N SER A 123 -12.78 9.46 -15.94
CA SER A 123 -13.76 9.74 -14.87
C SER A 123 -14.11 8.47 -14.08
N PHE A 124 -14.20 7.31 -14.75
CA PHE A 124 -14.39 6.02 -14.08
C PHE A 124 -13.21 5.64 -13.20
N ILE A 125 -11.98 5.78 -13.71
CA ILE A 125 -10.77 5.52 -12.92
C ILE A 125 -10.71 6.47 -11.73
N TYR A 126 -11.00 7.76 -11.94
CA TYR A 126 -11.08 8.75 -10.87
C TYR A 126 -12.13 8.37 -9.82
N GLY A 127 -13.35 8.02 -10.23
CA GLY A 127 -14.41 7.62 -9.31
C GLY A 127 -14.10 6.34 -8.55
N SER A 128 -13.38 5.40 -9.19
CA SER A 128 -12.91 4.16 -8.56
C SER A 128 -11.84 4.44 -7.50
N LEU A 129 -10.89 5.31 -7.81
CA LEU A 129 -9.82 5.69 -6.88
C LEU A 129 -10.34 6.52 -5.71
N PHE A 130 -11.31 7.41 -5.93
CA PHE A 130 -11.85 8.32 -4.90
C PHE A 130 -13.27 7.93 -4.47
N PHE A 131 -13.61 6.64 -4.51
CA PHE A 131 -14.98 6.16 -4.26
C PHE A 131 -15.50 6.55 -2.88
N TRP A 132 -14.63 6.60 -1.86
CA TRP A 132 -14.98 7.00 -0.50
C TRP A 132 -15.40 8.47 -0.39
N TRP A 133 -15.06 9.32 -1.36
CA TRP A 133 -15.48 10.72 -1.43
C TRP A 133 -16.64 10.91 -2.40
N VAL A 134 -16.58 10.26 -3.56
CA VAL A 134 -17.60 10.36 -4.62
C VAL A 134 -18.95 9.84 -4.12
N ILE A 135 -18.99 8.66 -3.48
CA ILE A 135 -20.25 8.06 -3.02
C ILE A 135 -20.96 8.95 -1.99
N PRO A 136 -20.32 9.40 -0.89
CA PRO A 136 -20.97 10.31 0.05
C PRO A 136 -21.41 11.61 -0.60
N ARG A 137 -20.55 12.23 -1.43
CA ARG A 137 -20.90 13.47 -2.15
C ARG A 137 -22.16 13.29 -2.99
N THR A 138 -22.27 12.19 -3.74
CA THR A 138 -23.44 11.90 -4.57
C THR A 138 -24.68 11.60 -3.73
N LEU A 139 -24.55 10.88 -2.61
CA LEU A 139 -25.66 10.64 -1.67
C LEU A 139 -26.14 11.94 -0.99
N LEU A 140 -25.24 12.80 -0.57
CA LEU A 140 -25.53 14.15 -0.04
C LEU A 140 -26.28 14.98 -1.09
N ARG A 141 -25.81 14.98 -2.34
CA ARG A 141 -26.48 15.68 -3.45
C ARG A 141 -27.91 15.19 -3.66
N LYS A 142 -28.10 13.87 -3.68
CA LYS A 142 -29.41 13.24 -3.82
C LYS A 142 -30.33 13.59 -2.65
N TYR A 143 -29.83 13.52 -1.42
CA TYR A 143 -30.63 13.74 -0.23
C TYR A 143 -31.07 15.19 -0.07
N TYR A 144 -30.14 16.14 -0.20
CA TYR A 144 -30.37 17.57 0.04
C TYR A 144 -30.95 18.30 -1.17
N TYR A 145 -30.43 18.07 -2.37
CA TYR A 145 -30.81 18.83 -3.57
C TYR A 145 -31.87 18.13 -4.43
N LYS A 146 -32.32 16.94 -4.02
CA LYS A 146 -33.31 16.12 -4.76
C LYS A 146 -32.96 15.95 -6.25
N MET A 147 -31.67 16.01 -6.58
CA MET A 147 -31.21 15.78 -7.95
C MET A 147 -31.35 14.31 -8.30
N GLU A 148 -31.93 14.04 -9.46
CA GLU A 148 -31.95 12.69 -10.03
C GLU A 148 -30.54 12.34 -10.50
N ILE A 149 -30.01 11.21 -10.02
CA ILE A 149 -28.71 10.70 -10.46
C ILE A 149 -28.95 10.05 -11.82
N PRO A 150 -28.35 10.57 -12.90
CA PRO A 150 -28.56 9.98 -14.21
C PRO A 150 -27.90 8.60 -14.26
N TYR A 151 -28.68 7.60 -14.66
CA TYR A 151 -28.22 6.21 -14.76
C TYR A 151 -28.36 5.74 -16.20
N TYR A 152 -27.24 5.65 -16.91
CA TYR A 152 -27.20 5.28 -18.33
C TYR A 152 -26.76 3.84 -18.56
N GLY A 153 -25.86 3.33 -17.72
CA GLY A 153 -25.33 1.96 -17.77
C GLY A 153 -24.20 1.77 -16.77
N LEU A 154 -23.75 0.52 -16.57
CA LEU A 154 -22.67 0.23 -15.62
C LEU A 154 -21.40 1.00 -15.98
N PHE A 155 -21.04 1.02 -17.25
CA PHE A 155 -19.93 1.83 -17.75
C PHE A 155 -20.27 2.40 -19.14
N PRO A 156 -20.87 3.61 -19.23
CA PRO A 156 -21.45 4.11 -20.47
C PRO A 156 -20.38 4.58 -21.46
N LEU A 157 -19.80 3.65 -22.20
CA LEU A 157 -18.74 3.92 -23.18
C LEU A 157 -19.29 4.14 -24.59
N THR A 158 -20.26 3.32 -24.98
CA THR A 158 -20.79 3.26 -26.35
C THR A 158 -22.30 3.28 -26.34
N THR A 159 -22.88 3.76 -27.43
CA THR A 159 -24.33 3.79 -27.68
C THR A 159 -24.81 2.59 -28.50
N TYR A 160 -23.90 1.64 -28.74
CA TYR A 160 -24.21 0.39 -29.42
C TYR A 160 -25.27 -0.40 -28.64
N THR A 161 -26.36 -0.77 -29.28
CA THR A 161 -27.34 -1.71 -28.72
C THR A 161 -26.95 -3.14 -29.11
N PRO A 162 -26.47 -3.97 -28.17
CA PRO A 162 -26.09 -5.34 -28.48
C PRO A 162 -27.32 -6.17 -28.88
N ALA A 163 -27.13 -7.08 -29.81
CA ALA A 163 -28.14 -8.10 -30.12
C ALA A 163 -28.29 -9.09 -28.95
N GLU A 164 -29.43 -9.77 -28.88
CA GLU A 164 -29.71 -10.75 -27.82
C GLU A 164 -28.63 -11.86 -27.74
N GLY A 165 -28.40 -12.39 -26.54
CA GLY A 165 -27.50 -13.53 -26.31
C GLY A 165 -26.12 -13.11 -25.77
N LEU A 166 -25.05 -13.65 -26.36
CA LEU A 166 -23.68 -13.48 -25.83
C LEU A 166 -23.20 -12.03 -25.93
N GLU A 167 -23.59 -11.29 -26.98
CA GLU A 167 -23.20 -9.88 -27.13
C GLU A 167 -23.71 -9.03 -25.96
N GLN A 168 -24.90 -9.30 -25.45
CA GLN A 168 -25.46 -8.58 -24.31
C GLN A 168 -24.67 -8.83 -23.02
N ILE A 169 -24.10 -10.02 -22.83
CA ILE A 169 -23.30 -10.34 -21.65
C ILE A 169 -21.96 -9.60 -21.70
N PHE A 170 -21.30 -9.58 -22.86
CA PHE A 170 -19.98 -8.95 -23.01
C PHE A 170 -20.04 -7.43 -23.16
N TYR A 171 -20.98 -6.92 -23.97
CA TYR A 171 -21.07 -5.49 -24.30
C TYR A 171 -22.12 -4.76 -23.49
N GLY A 172 -23.15 -5.44 -22.98
CA GLY A 172 -24.25 -4.80 -22.24
C GLY A 172 -23.80 -3.88 -21.11
N PRO A 173 -22.81 -4.26 -20.26
CA PRO A 173 -22.30 -3.37 -19.22
C PRO A 173 -21.66 -2.07 -19.75
N PHE A 174 -21.18 -2.07 -20.98
CA PHE A 174 -20.46 -0.96 -21.61
C PHE A 174 -21.35 -0.05 -22.48
N CYS A 175 -22.58 -0.51 -22.73
CA CYS A 175 -23.53 0.16 -23.60
C CYS A 175 -24.51 1.03 -22.79
N TYR A 176 -24.97 2.12 -23.41
CA TYR A 176 -26.05 2.93 -22.87
C TYR A 176 -26.98 3.43 -23.97
N ASN A 177 -28.24 3.64 -23.62
CA ASN A 177 -29.22 4.23 -24.52
C ASN A 177 -29.17 5.75 -24.42
N GLU A 178 -28.99 6.43 -25.56
CA GLU A 178 -29.12 7.88 -25.60
C GLU A 178 -30.56 8.29 -25.33
N ASN A 179 -30.74 9.14 -24.32
CA ASN A 179 -32.00 9.81 -24.01
C ASN A 179 -31.84 11.34 -24.07
N ALA A 180 -32.95 12.07 -23.94
CA ALA A 180 -32.95 13.53 -23.98
C ALA A 180 -31.95 14.17 -22.99
N ASN A 181 -31.80 13.59 -21.79
CA ASN A 181 -30.86 14.09 -20.77
C ASN A 181 -29.40 13.92 -21.19
N SER A 182 -29.05 12.77 -21.79
CA SER A 182 -27.71 12.52 -22.31
C SER A 182 -27.36 13.41 -23.51
N GLY A 183 -28.35 13.69 -24.37
CA GLY A 183 -28.21 14.62 -25.50
C GLY A 183 -27.97 16.05 -25.02
N ALA A 184 -28.80 16.53 -24.09
CA ALA A 184 -28.64 17.86 -23.49
C ALA A 184 -27.28 18.02 -22.78
N ALA A 185 -26.80 16.98 -22.08
CA ALA A 185 -25.49 16.99 -21.44
C ALA A 185 -24.34 17.10 -22.46
N LYS A 186 -24.43 16.40 -23.60
CA LYS A 186 -23.45 16.53 -24.69
C LYS A 186 -23.48 17.92 -25.31
N GLU A 187 -24.66 18.46 -25.59
CA GLU A 187 -24.81 19.81 -26.14
C GLU A 187 -24.26 20.88 -25.21
N ALA A 188 -24.52 20.77 -23.90
CA ALA A 188 -23.96 21.66 -22.89
C ALA A 188 -22.42 21.64 -22.92
N VAL A 189 -21.81 20.45 -22.97
CA VAL A 189 -20.36 20.30 -23.06
C VAL A 189 -19.81 20.86 -24.39
N ILE A 190 -20.49 20.61 -25.52
CA ILE A 190 -20.11 21.19 -26.82
C ILE A 190 -20.16 22.72 -26.77
N SER A 191 -21.20 23.30 -26.15
CA SER A 191 -21.32 24.74 -25.99
C SER A 191 -20.18 25.33 -25.14
N LEU A 192 -19.80 24.63 -24.06
CA LEU A 192 -18.68 25.00 -23.21
C LEU A 192 -17.36 25.04 -24.00
N TYR A 193 -17.10 24.01 -24.82
CA TYR A 193 -15.90 23.97 -25.67
C TYR A 193 -15.90 25.09 -26.73
N LYS A 194 -17.04 25.34 -27.39
CA LYS A 194 -17.17 26.43 -28.38
C LYS A 194 -16.95 27.82 -27.74
N ASN A 195 -17.50 28.03 -26.55
CA ASN A 195 -17.35 29.29 -25.82
C ASN A 195 -15.90 29.48 -25.35
N GLY A 196 -15.28 28.43 -24.79
CA GLY A 196 -13.88 28.47 -24.39
C GLY A 196 -12.92 28.74 -25.55
N PHE A 197 -13.19 28.14 -26.71
CA PHE A 197 -12.41 28.36 -27.93
C PHE A 197 -12.60 29.76 -28.53
N THR A 198 -13.81 30.30 -28.48
CA THR A 198 -14.09 31.67 -28.93
C THR A 198 -13.41 32.68 -28.01
N LEU A 199 -13.47 32.47 -26.69
CA LEU A 199 -12.79 33.31 -25.71
C LEU A 199 -11.27 33.25 -25.88
N SER A 200 -10.69 32.07 -26.09
CA SER A 200 -9.25 31.93 -26.30
C SER A 200 -8.79 32.58 -27.60
N LYS A 201 -9.57 32.47 -28.69
CA LYS A 201 -9.32 33.19 -29.94
C LYS A 201 -9.45 34.71 -29.79
N GLY A 202 -10.47 35.17 -29.06
CA GLY A 202 -10.65 36.58 -28.75
C GLY A 202 -9.49 37.15 -27.94
N LEU A 203 -9.04 36.41 -26.92
CA LEU A 203 -7.89 36.76 -26.10
C LEU A 203 -6.60 36.75 -26.92
N ALA A 204 -6.37 35.74 -27.76
CA ALA A 204 -5.22 35.66 -28.67
C ALA A 204 -5.22 36.79 -29.70
N LYS A 205 -6.39 37.18 -30.20
CA LYS A 205 -6.54 38.32 -31.12
C LYS A 205 -6.31 39.66 -30.41
N ALA A 206 -6.75 39.79 -29.16
CA ALA A 206 -6.50 40.98 -28.34
C ALA A 206 -5.01 41.10 -27.95
N THR A 207 -4.35 40.01 -27.57
CA THR A 207 -2.90 40.02 -27.30
C THR A 207 -2.08 40.22 -28.58
N ALA A 208 -2.49 39.67 -29.72
CA ALA A 208 -1.87 39.98 -31.01
C ALA A 208 -2.08 41.45 -31.42
N ALA A 209 -3.27 42.03 -31.21
CA ALA A 209 -3.53 43.44 -31.47
C ALA A 209 -2.66 44.35 -30.58
N VAL A 210 -2.55 44.04 -29.28
CA VAL A 210 -1.68 44.77 -28.34
C VAL A 210 -0.20 44.64 -28.73
N ALA A 211 0.26 43.46 -29.16
CA ALA A 211 1.63 43.23 -29.61
C ALA A 211 1.96 43.96 -30.93
N VAL A 212 0.99 44.10 -31.84
CA VAL A 212 1.15 44.85 -33.11
C VAL A 212 1.14 46.37 -32.89
N THR A 213 0.44 46.88 -31.86
CA THR A 213 0.44 48.31 -31.52
C THR A 213 1.57 48.76 -30.57
N ALA A 214 2.38 47.82 -30.04
CA ALA A 214 3.43 48.12 -29.07
C ALA A 214 4.64 48.96 -29.57
N PRO A 215 4.98 49.05 -30.88
CA PRO A 215 6.09 49.90 -31.28
C PRO A 215 5.72 51.33 -31.72
N GLN A 216 4.46 51.78 -31.65
CA GLN A 216 4.07 53.12 -32.18
C GLN A 216 3.43 54.08 -31.17
N PHE A 217 3.23 53.69 -29.90
CA PHE A 217 2.63 54.57 -28.89
C PHE A 217 3.66 55.36 -28.05
N ILE A 218 4.64 55.99 -28.70
CA ILE A 218 5.35 57.15 -28.14
C ILE A 218 5.45 58.25 -29.21
N LYS A 219 4.31 58.83 -29.61
CA LYS A 219 4.15 60.24 -29.99
C LYS A 219 2.74 60.47 -30.54
N SER A 220 2.14 61.57 -30.10
CA SER A 220 0.89 62.20 -30.56
C SER A 220 -0.44 61.62 -30.04
N TYR A 221 -1.01 62.35 -29.08
CA TYR A 221 -2.43 62.32 -28.75
C TYR A 221 -3.16 63.31 -29.68
N PRO A 222 -4.24 62.93 -30.37
CA PRO A 222 -5.23 63.90 -30.82
C PRO A 222 -6.21 64.21 -29.68
N GLN A 223 -6.41 65.50 -29.39
CA GLN A 223 -7.46 65.94 -28.48
C GLN A 223 -8.84 65.56 -29.04
N VAL A 224 -9.66 64.92 -28.20
CA VAL A 224 -11.07 64.64 -28.48
C VAL A 224 -11.90 65.75 -27.82
N PRO A 225 -12.92 66.34 -28.48
CA PRO A 225 -13.74 67.41 -27.90
C PRO A 225 -14.53 66.91 -26.69
N GLN A 226 -14.55 67.71 -25.62
CA GLN A 226 -15.32 67.39 -24.40
C GLN A 226 -16.83 67.53 -24.63
N ILE A 227 -17.57 66.46 -24.39
CA ILE A 227 -19.02 66.47 -24.19
C ILE A 227 -19.30 66.36 -22.68
N PRO A 228 -20.14 67.23 -22.09
CA PRO A 228 -20.44 67.20 -20.67
C PRO A 228 -21.52 66.15 -20.41
N TYR A 229 -21.13 64.97 -19.93
CA TYR A 229 -22.05 64.02 -19.32
C TYR A 229 -21.95 64.12 -17.80
N ILE A 230 -23.01 64.66 -17.21
CA ILE A 230 -23.26 64.63 -15.77
C ILE A 230 -23.85 63.26 -15.45
N TYR A 231 -23.15 62.45 -14.66
CA TYR A 231 -23.73 61.33 -13.92
C TYR A 231 -23.41 61.51 -12.42
N PRO A 232 -24.32 61.11 -11.52
CA PRO A 232 -24.09 61.20 -10.08
C PRO A 232 -22.93 60.28 -9.67
N GLN A 233 -22.03 60.78 -8.82
CA GLN A 233 -20.93 59.99 -8.25
C GLN A 233 -21.50 58.84 -7.41
N GLY A 234 -21.26 57.60 -7.86
CA GLY A 234 -21.33 56.44 -6.99
C GLY A 234 -20.16 56.42 -6.00
N PRO A 235 -20.28 55.72 -4.85
CA PRO A 235 -19.22 55.65 -3.87
C PRO A 235 -17.95 54.99 -4.46
N GLN A 236 -16.78 55.54 -4.13
CA GLN A 236 -15.49 54.95 -4.52
C GLN A 236 -15.36 53.53 -3.95
N ALA A 237 -15.11 52.57 -4.84
CA ALA A 237 -14.77 51.21 -4.44
C ALA A 237 -13.46 51.20 -3.63
N PRO A 238 -13.36 50.39 -2.56
CA PRO A 238 -12.12 50.25 -1.81
C PRO A 238 -11.00 49.75 -2.72
N GLN A 239 -9.79 50.30 -2.57
CA GLN A 239 -8.61 49.76 -3.24
C GLN A 239 -8.41 48.32 -2.80
N GLY A 240 -8.43 47.39 -3.76
CA GLY A 240 -8.16 45.98 -3.50
C GLY A 240 -6.75 45.77 -2.97
N PRO A 241 -6.51 44.73 -2.16
CA PRO A 241 -5.18 44.43 -1.63
C PRO A 241 -4.19 44.18 -2.77
N GLN A 242 -2.96 44.69 -2.62
CA GLN A 242 -1.88 44.41 -3.56
C GLN A 242 -1.65 42.90 -3.68
N ALA A 243 -1.59 42.43 -4.93
CA ALA A 243 -1.32 41.03 -5.22
C ALA A 243 0.04 40.61 -4.62
N PRO A 244 0.12 39.49 -3.90
CA PRO A 244 1.39 39.00 -3.37
C PRO A 244 2.35 38.72 -4.52
N GLN A 245 3.62 39.09 -4.33
CA GLN A 245 4.67 38.80 -5.30
C GLN A 245 4.77 37.28 -5.51
N ALA A 246 4.84 36.88 -6.78
CA ALA A 246 4.97 35.48 -7.15
C ALA A 246 6.24 34.88 -6.52
N PRO A 247 6.16 33.68 -5.92
CA PRO A 247 7.34 32.98 -5.42
C PRO A 247 8.36 32.79 -6.54
N GLN A 248 9.64 33.03 -6.24
CA GLN A 248 10.72 32.70 -7.17
C GLN A 248 10.68 31.19 -7.47
N ALA A 249 10.74 30.85 -8.76
CA ALA A 249 10.76 29.47 -9.19
C ALA A 249 11.96 28.74 -8.57
N PRO A 250 11.78 27.51 -8.03
CA PRO A 250 12.90 26.70 -7.57
C PRO A 250 13.92 26.51 -8.68
N GLN A 251 15.20 26.63 -8.36
CA GLN A 251 16.26 26.26 -9.29
C GLN A 251 16.12 24.77 -9.62
N ALA A 252 16.25 24.45 -10.91
CA ALA A 252 16.18 23.08 -11.39
C ALA A 252 17.23 22.22 -10.67
N PRO A 253 16.89 20.98 -10.27
CA PRO A 253 17.86 20.05 -9.71
C PRO A 253 19.04 19.88 -10.66
N GLN A 254 20.26 20.00 -10.15
CA GLN A 254 21.45 19.61 -10.90
C GLN A 254 21.32 18.14 -11.29
N ALA A 255 21.69 17.83 -12.55
CA ALA A 255 21.63 16.48 -13.08
C ALA A 255 22.37 15.51 -12.13
N PRO A 256 21.82 14.30 -11.90
CA PRO A 256 22.48 13.32 -11.07
C PRO A 256 23.87 12.99 -11.65
N PRO A 257 24.88 12.72 -10.80
CA PRO A 257 26.15 12.18 -11.25
C PRO A 257 25.89 10.90 -12.07
N GLN A 258 26.70 10.72 -13.12
CA GLN A 258 26.60 9.64 -14.10
C GLN A 258 26.29 8.29 -13.43
N ALA A 259 25.37 7.56 -14.05
CA ALA A 259 24.94 6.24 -13.61
C ALA A 259 26.15 5.31 -13.38
N PRO A 260 26.10 4.43 -12.35
CA PRO A 260 27.10 3.40 -12.15
C PRO A 260 27.29 2.59 -13.44
N GLN A 261 28.53 2.41 -13.87
CA GLN A 261 28.85 1.51 -14.98
C GLN A 261 28.28 0.12 -14.67
N ALA A 262 27.61 -0.48 -15.67
CA ALA A 262 27.04 -1.80 -15.56
C ALA A 262 28.09 -2.83 -15.09
N PRO A 263 27.74 -3.76 -14.18
CA PRO A 263 28.65 -4.80 -13.77
C PRO A 263 29.04 -5.65 -15.00
N PRO A 264 30.33 -5.98 -15.18
CA PRO A 264 30.72 -6.94 -16.18
C PRO A 264 30.22 -8.32 -15.77
N GLN A 265 29.54 -8.98 -16.71
CA GLN A 265 29.14 -10.40 -16.73
C GLN A 265 27.84 -10.77 -16.00
N ALA A 266 26.87 -11.18 -16.82
CA ALA A 266 25.71 -11.94 -16.39
C ALA A 266 26.14 -13.29 -15.80
N PRO A 267 25.48 -13.80 -14.75
CA PRO A 267 25.69 -15.17 -14.27
C PRO A 267 25.44 -16.16 -15.40
N GLN A 268 26.37 -17.10 -15.60
CA GLN A 268 26.17 -18.21 -16.52
C GLN A 268 24.91 -18.99 -16.09
N ALA A 269 24.09 -19.36 -17.08
CA ALA A 269 22.86 -20.11 -16.86
C ALA A 269 23.13 -21.41 -16.09
N PRO A 270 22.24 -21.81 -15.17
CA PRO A 270 22.39 -23.08 -14.47
C PRO A 270 22.37 -24.26 -15.45
N PRO A 271 23.09 -25.35 -15.16
CA PRO A 271 23.03 -26.57 -15.96
C PRO A 271 21.59 -27.10 -16.01
N GLN A 272 21.24 -27.66 -17.16
CA GLN A 272 19.91 -28.11 -17.60
C GLN A 272 18.97 -28.57 -16.47
N ALA A 273 17.72 -28.11 -16.55
CA ALA A 273 16.62 -28.55 -15.72
C ALA A 273 16.49 -30.10 -15.73
N PRO A 274 16.16 -30.73 -14.58
CA PRO A 274 15.88 -32.16 -14.52
C PRO A 274 14.78 -32.54 -15.50
N GLN A 275 14.97 -33.62 -16.26
CA GLN A 275 13.92 -34.15 -17.14
C GLN A 275 12.69 -34.52 -16.31
N ALA A 276 11.53 -34.07 -16.76
CA ALA A 276 10.25 -34.37 -16.12
C ALA A 276 10.00 -35.89 -16.06
N PRO A 277 9.42 -36.41 -14.96
CA PRO A 277 9.03 -37.81 -14.86
C PRO A 277 8.06 -38.18 -16.00
N GLN A 278 8.28 -39.33 -16.64
CA GLN A 278 7.33 -39.87 -17.61
C GLN A 278 5.98 -40.14 -16.93
N ALA A 279 4.90 -39.68 -17.57
CA ALA A 279 3.55 -39.91 -17.08
C ALA A 279 3.24 -41.42 -17.00
N PRO A 280 2.48 -41.87 -15.98
CA PRO A 280 2.02 -43.25 -15.90
C PRO A 280 1.21 -43.62 -17.15
N GLN A 281 1.51 -44.79 -17.73
CA GLN A 281 0.72 -45.33 -18.83
C GLN A 281 -0.73 -45.56 -18.37
N ALA A 282 -1.68 -45.19 -19.23
CA ALA A 282 -3.10 -45.33 -18.97
C ALA A 282 -3.48 -46.80 -18.69
N PRO A 283 -4.44 -47.06 -17.79
CA PRO A 283 -4.90 -48.41 -17.52
C PRO A 283 -5.57 -49.05 -18.77
N PRO A 284 -5.55 -50.38 -18.90
CA PRO A 284 -6.19 -51.08 -20.01
C PRO A 284 -7.67 -50.74 -20.09
N GLN A 285 -8.17 -50.53 -21.31
CA GLN A 285 -9.58 -50.28 -21.60
C GLN A 285 -10.48 -51.35 -20.95
N ALA A 286 -11.54 -50.89 -20.29
CA ALA A 286 -12.56 -51.76 -19.71
C ALA A 286 -13.27 -52.60 -20.79
N PRO A 287 -13.77 -53.81 -20.45
CA PRO A 287 -14.45 -54.69 -21.40
C PRO A 287 -15.72 -54.05 -21.96
N GLN A 288 -15.91 -54.18 -23.28
CA GLN A 288 -17.13 -53.76 -23.97
C GLN A 288 -18.35 -54.55 -23.46
N ALA A 289 -19.46 -53.84 -23.25
CA ALA A 289 -20.74 -54.41 -22.85
C ALA A 289 -21.33 -55.35 -23.94
N PRO A 290 -22.12 -56.38 -23.56
CA PRO A 290 -22.64 -57.36 -24.49
C PRO A 290 -23.76 -56.81 -25.40
N PRO A 291 -24.03 -57.46 -26.55
CA PRO A 291 -25.01 -57.00 -27.53
C PRO A 291 -26.45 -57.08 -27.00
N GLN A 292 -27.24 -56.05 -27.29
CA GLN A 292 -28.68 -56.02 -27.02
C GLN A 292 -29.43 -57.12 -27.79
N ALA A 293 -30.36 -57.78 -27.10
CA ALA A 293 -31.27 -58.79 -27.63
C ALA A 293 -32.27 -58.22 -28.67
N PRO A 294 -32.88 -59.07 -29.52
CA PRO A 294 -33.70 -58.62 -30.65
C PRO A 294 -35.09 -58.16 -30.19
N GLN A 295 -35.51 -56.98 -30.64
CA GLN A 295 -36.88 -56.50 -30.49
C GLN A 295 -37.83 -57.29 -31.40
N ALA A 296 -38.81 -57.96 -30.79
CA ALA A 296 -39.87 -58.67 -31.45
C ALA A 296 -40.98 -57.72 -31.95
N ALA A 297 -41.31 -57.88 -33.23
CA ALA A 297 -42.63 -57.85 -33.87
C ALA A 297 -43.70 -56.78 -33.48
N LYS A 298 -44.00 -55.92 -34.47
CA LYS A 298 -45.34 -55.34 -34.74
C LYS A 298 -46.42 -56.44 -34.83
N PRO A 299 -47.69 -56.17 -34.48
CA PRO A 299 -48.66 -55.58 -35.43
C PRO A 299 -49.62 -54.62 -34.68
N SER A 300 -50.65 -53.95 -35.20
CA SER A 300 -51.42 -54.00 -36.44
C SER A 300 -52.21 -52.69 -36.52
N THR A 301 -52.60 -52.35 -37.75
CA THR A 301 -53.53 -51.30 -38.18
C THR A 301 -54.84 -51.18 -37.38
N ARG A 302 -55.33 -49.94 -37.19
CA ARG A 302 -56.77 -49.66 -37.37
C ARG A 302 -57.01 -48.22 -37.85
N LYS A 303 -57.59 -48.15 -39.04
CA LYS A 303 -58.08 -46.97 -39.73
C LYS A 303 -59.50 -46.62 -39.25
N THR A 304 -59.91 -45.38 -39.56
CA THR A 304 -61.28 -44.86 -39.81
C THR A 304 -62.21 -44.61 -38.63
N PRO A 305 -63.23 -43.75 -38.81
CA PRO A 305 -63.52 -42.81 -39.91
C PRO A 305 -63.33 -41.33 -39.55
#